data_AF-A0A973ZCQ8-F1
#
_entry.id   AF-A0A973ZCQ8-F1
#
_cell.length_a   1.000
_cell.length_b   1.000
_cell.length_c   1.000
_cell.angle_alpha   90.00
_cell.angle_beta   90.00
_cell.angle_gamma   90.00
#
_symmetry.space_group_name_H-M   'P 1'
#
loop_
_entity.id
_entity.type
_entity.pdbx_description
1 polymer ?
#
loop_
_entity_poly.entity_id
_entity_poly.type
_entity_poly.pdbx_seq_one_letter_code
_entity_poly.pdbx_strand_id
1 'polypeptide(L)'
;MTSTGPGGVFARIDQGVLGSPGATLPCLTVHVGDRSLLLSPEESRRALYGPRRDAALGAAVWQQAVTEAMREPRNGDGAGRLLVVWLALPGLYRNLHRILRRWRRVGRTDLESEAVLAVLAALDAADPDGPDPGGRLIKEAVNRMWAYAKRVAREIPVVDIGAFADARNAVDPPQKRPHPPERWELHITPPPRREGLYATLRFAEPRPRQDGRRTGTRLPDLVFRARRHEEADLIGTLVLRPAGAQR
;
A
#
# COMPACT_ATOMS: atom_id res chain seq x y z
N MET A 1 -10.32 25.45 17.95
CA MET A 1 -10.21 25.36 16.48
C MET A 1 -8.73 25.38 16.14
N THR A 2 -8.13 24.22 15.84
CA THR A 2 -6.70 24.10 15.58
C THR A 2 -6.44 24.31 14.10
N SER A 3 -5.80 25.44 13.79
CA SER A 3 -5.29 25.78 12.45
C SER A 3 -4.45 24.63 11.88
N THR A 4 -4.97 24.01 10.83
CA THR A 4 -4.22 23.15 9.91
C THR A 4 -3.19 24.01 9.20
N GLY A 5 -1.90 23.69 9.38
CA GLY A 5 -0.82 24.39 8.67
C GLY A 5 -1.08 24.42 7.15
N PRO A 6 -0.72 25.51 6.46
CA PRO A 6 -1.23 25.88 5.12
C PRO A 6 -0.79 24.97 3.95
N GLY A 7 -0.31 23.75 4.19
CA GLY A 7 0.22 22.86 3.13
C GLY A 7 -0.26 21.40 3.16
N GLY A 8 -1.11 21.01 4.11
CA GLY A 8 -1.59 19.61 4.22
C GLY A 8 -2.60 19.23 3.14
N VAL A 9 -2.76 17.93 2.88
CA VAL A 9 -3.75 17.41 1.92
C VAL A 9 -5.16 17.78 2.37
N PHE A 10 -5.42 17.71 3.68
CA PHE A 10 -6.73 18.08 4.23
C PHE A 10 -7.04 19.57 4.04
N ALA A 11 -6.04 20.45 4.15
CA ALA A 11 -6.21 21.88 3.92
C ALA A 11 -6.55 22.17 2.44
N ARG A 12 -5.94 21.45 1.50
CA ARG A 12 -6.27 21.56 0.07
C ARG A 12 -7.68 21.07 -0.23
N ILE A 13 -8.15 20.03 0.45
CA ILE A 13 -9.53 19.54 0.31
C ILE A 13 -10.53 20.56 0.87
N ASP A 14 -10.25 21.16 2.04
CA ASP A 14 -11.09 22.24 2.57
C ASP A 14 -11.18 23.43 1.59
N GLN A 15 -10.08 23.82 0.95
CA GLN A 15 -10.07 24.85 -0.10
C GLN A 15 -10.84 24.42 -1.36
N GLY A 16 -10.69 23.17 -1.79
CA GLY A 16 -11.34 22.66 -3.00
C GLY A 16 -12.86 22.56 -2.88
N VAL A 17 -13.38 22.18 -1.71
CA VAL A 17 -14.84 22.04 -1.50
C VAL A 17 -15.51 23.38 -1.20
N LEU A 18 -14.86 24.24 -0.43
CA LEU A 18 -15.42 25.56 -0.10
C LEU A 18 -15.17 26.60 -1.21
N GLY A 19 -14.32 26.25 -2.18
CA GLY A 19 -14.05 27.02 -3.37
C GLY A 19 -13.33 28.35 -3.11
N SER A 20 -12.90 28.97 -4.21
CA SER A 20 -12.67 30.42 -4.25
C SER A 20 -14.03 31.13 -4.28
N PRO A 21 -14.16 32.34 -3.69
CA PRO A 21 -15.40 33.10 -3.72
C PRO A 21 -15.92 33.24 -5.17
N GLY A 22 -17.07 32.63 -5.46
CA GLY A 22 -17.70 32.59 -6.79
C GLY A 22 -17.87 31.21 -7.43
N ALA A 23 -17.28 30.15 -6.87
CA ALA A 23 -17.50 28.78 -7.34
C ALA A 23 -18.89 28.24 -6.91
N THR A 24 -19.54 27.49 -7.79
CA THR A 24 -20.78 26.77 -7.46
C THR A 24 -20.46 25.67 -6.45
N LEU A 25 -20.95 25.81 -5.21
CA LEU A 25 -20.76 24.80 -4.17
C LEU A 25 -21.63 23.58 -4.47
N PRO A 26 -21.12 22.35 -4.29
CA PRO A 26 -21.93 21.15 -4.47
C PRO A 26 -23.01 21.10 -3.37
N CYS A 27 -24.27 21.25 -3.75
CA CYS A 27 -25.41 21.11 -2.84
C CYS A 27 -25.91 19.66 -2.83
N LEU A 28 -26.34 19.18 -1.68
CA LEU A 28 -26.83 17.83 -1.46
C LEU A 28 -28.36 17.85 -1.24
N THR A 29 -29.11 17.10 -2.04
CA THR A 29 -30.58 16.98 -1.85
C THR A 29 -30.90 15.78 -0.96
N VAL A 30 -31.13 16.02 0.32
CA VAL A 30 -31.33 14.98 1.34
C VAL A 30 -32.82 14.76 1.58
N HIS A 31 -33.24 13.49 1.66
CA HIS A 31 -34.61 13.09 1.96
C HIS A 31 -34.71 12.55 3.39
N VAL A 32 -35.56 13.16 4.22
CA VAL A 32 -35.83 12.74 5.61
C VAL A 32 -37.34 12.62 5.80
N GLY A 33 -37.85 11.38 5.81
CA GLY A 33 -39.29 11.13 5.73
C GLY A 33 -39.87 11.73 4.45
N ASP A 34 -40.93 12.51 4.57
CA ASP A 34 -41.60 13.15 3.43
C ASP A 34 -40.99 14.51 3.01
N ARG A 35 -39.84 14.89 3.60
CA ARG A 35 -39.20 16.19 3.35
C ARG A 35 -37.93 16.03 2.53
N SER A 36 -37.82 16.81 1.46
CA SER A 36 -36.58 17.03 0.73
C SER A 36 -35.93 18.34 1.19
N LEU A 37 -34.67 18.28 1.57
CA LEU A 37 -33.87 19.43 2.01
C LEU A 37 -32.68 19.59 1.07
N LEU A 38 -32.52 20.78 0.50
CA LEU A 38 -31.29 21.15 -0.20
C LEU A 38 -30.30 21.71 0.81
N LEU A 39 -29.18 21.02 1.01
CA LEU A 39 -28.16 21.40 1.98
C LEU A 39 -26.88 21.80 1.26
N SER A 40 -26.30 22.93 1.66
CA SER A 40 -24.91 23.26 1.32
C SER A 40 -23.93 22.26 1.97
N PRO A 41 -22.66 22.21 1.52
CA PRO A 41 -21.64 21.40 2.20
C PRO A 41 -21.53 21.73 3.68
N GLU A 42 -21.57 23.02 4.03
CA GLU A 42 -21.45 23.49 5.41
C GLU A 42 -22.64 23.07 6.28
N GLU A 43 -23.86 23.16 5.76
CA GLU A 43 -25.06 22.68 6.45
C GLU A 43 -25.02 21.17 6.64
N SER A 44 -24.57 20.43 5.63
CA SER A 44 -24.37 18.98 5.70
C SER A 44 -23.38 18.63 6.81
N ARG A 45 -22.20 19.28 6.85
CA ARG A 45 -21.20 19.07 7.92
C ARG A 45 -21.73 19.49 9.29
N ARG A 46 -22.54 20.54 9.37
CA ARG A 46 -23.18 21.01 10.61
C ARG A 46 -24.23 20.01 11.11
N ALA A 47 -24.99 19.37 10.23
CA ALA A 47 -25.92 18.31 10.59
C ALA A 47 -25.18 17.10 11.21
N LEU A 48 -24.01 16.74 10.64
CA LEU A 48 -23.19 15.62 11.12
C LEU A 48 -22.44 15.90 12.42
N TYR A 49 -21.85 17.09 12.56
CA TYR A 49 -20.87 17.37 13.61
C TYR A 49 -21.23 18.54 14.53
N GLY A 50 -22.32 19.26 14.25
CA GLY A 50 -22.77 20.43 15.01
C GLY A 50 -23.21 20.09 16.44
N PRO A 51 -23.59 21.11 17.23
CA PRO A 51 -24.02 20.94 18.61
C PRO A 51 -25.44 20.34 18.73
N ARG A 52 -26.28 20.50 17.71
CA ARG A 52 -27.66 19.98 17.66
C ARG A 52 -27.76 18.88 16.61
N ARG A 53 -27.10 17.74 16.87
CA ARG A 53 -27.07 16.62 15.92
C ARG A 53 -28.39 15.88 15.94
N ASP A 54 -29.00 15.79 14.77
CA ASP A 54 -30.12 14.90 14.50
C ASP A 54 -29.57 13.64 13.81
N ALA A 55 -29.76 12.49 14.46
CA ALA A 55 -29.26 11.21 13.96
C ALA A 55 -29.92 10.79 12.64
N ALA A 56 -31.20 11.09 12.45
CA ALA A 56 -31.94 10.75 11.23
C ALA A 56 -31.46 11.61 10.06
N LEU A 57 -31.34 12.92 10.27
CA LEU A 57 -30.79 13.83 9.28
C LEU A 57 -29.34 13.47 8.94
N GLY A 58 -28.52 13.14 9.95
CA GLY A 58 -27.13 12.75 9.73
C GLY A 58 -26.97 11.46 8.94
N ALA A 59 -27.82 10.46 9.20
CA ALA A 59 -27.85 9.23 8.42
C ALA A 59 -28.25 9.51 6.95
N ALA A 60 -29.29 10.33 6.74
CA ALA A 60 -29.74 10.69 5.40
C ALA A 60 -28.70 11.49 4.62
N VAL A 61 -27.98 12.43 5.28
CA VAL A 61 -26.85 13.15 4.67
C VAL A 61 -25.78 12.17 4.18
N TRP A 62 -25.39 11.20 5.02
CA TRP A 62 -24.38 10.21 4.62
C TRP A 62 -24.85 9.31 3.50
N GLN A 63 -26.08 8.79 3.58
CA GLN A 63 -26.64 7.92 2.55
C GLN A 63 -26.71 8.64 1.20
N GLN A 64 -27.21 9.88 1.17
CA GLN A 64 -27.29 10.65 -0.05
C GLN A 64 -25.89 11.00 -0.61
N ALA A 65 -24.97 11.46 0.24
CA ALA A 65 -23.62 11.83 -0.20
C ALA A 65 -22.87 10.64 -0.80
N VAL A 66 -22.97 9.46 -0.17
CA VAL A 66 -22.37 8.22 -0.68
C VAL A 66 -23.04 7.80 -1.99
N THR A 67 -24.38 7.85 -2.05
CA THR A 67 -25.13 7.48 -3.27
C THR A 67 -24.76 8.36 -4.45
N GLU A 68 -24.71 9.69 -4.27
CA GLU A 68 -24.32 10.62 -5.34
C GLU A 68 -22.87 10.42 -5.76
N ALA A 69 -21.95 10.26 -4.82
CA ALA A 69 -20.53 10.02 -5.10
C ALA A 69 -20.26 8.68 -5.82
N MET A 70 -21.11 7.67 -5.60
CA MET A 70 -21.03 6.39 -6.31
C MET A 70 -21.64 6.43 -7.71
N ARG A 71 -22.65 7.28 -7.93
CA ARG A 71 -23.26 7.50 -9.26
C ARG A 71 -22.40 8.36 -10.17
N GLU A 72 -21.44 9.07 -9.60
CA GLU A 72 -20.51 9.91 -10.33
C GLU A 72 -19.68 9.10 -11.35
N PRO A 73 -19.64 9.52 -12.64
CA PRO A 73 -18.81 8.87 -13.64
C PRO A 73 -17.33 8.90 -13.26
N ARG A 74 -16.57 7.86 -13.59
CA ARG A 74 -15.11 7.81 -13.34
C ARG A 74 -14.34 8.97 -13.99
N ASN A 75 -14.88 9.54 -15.06
CA ASN A 75 -14.31 10.67 -15.80
C ASN A 75 -15.00 12.01 -15.46
N GLY A 76 -15.82 12.05 -14.41
CA GLY A 76 -16.43 13.27 -13.91
C GLY A 76 -15.43 14.21 -13.22
N ASP A 77 -15.91 15.34 -12.72
CA ASP A 77 -15.10 16.31 -11.99
C ASP A 77 -14.72 15.84 -10.57
N GLY A 78 -15.33 14.76 -10.08
CA GLY A 78 -15.03 14.16 -8.78
C GLY A 78 -15.65 14.92 -7.61
N ALA A 79 -16.59 15.85 -7.87
CA ALA A 79 -17.17 16.72 -6.86
C ALA A 79 -17.90 15.93 -5.75
N GLY A 80 -18.63 14.87 -6.11
CA GLY A 80 -19.34 14.03 -5.15
C GLY A 80 -18.37 13.28 -4.24
N ARG A 81 -17.36 12.64 -4.83
CA ARG A 81 -16.28 11.95 -4.08
C ARG A 81 -15.51 12.90 -3.19
N LEU A 82 -15.19 14.10 -3.67
CA LEU A 82 -14.51 15.13 -2.90
C LEU A 82 -15.36 15.60 -1.70
N LEU A 83 -16.67 15.78 -1.90
CA LEU A 83 -17.60 16.11 -0.82
C LEU A 83 -17.61 15.02 0.27
N VAL A 84 -17.68 13.74 -0.11
CA VAL A 84 -17.62 12.61 0.84
C VAL A 84 -16.33 12.64 1.65
N VAL A 85 -15.17 12.81 0.99
CA VAL A 85 -13.88 12.92 1.67
C VAL A 85 -13.89 14.10 2.65
N TRP A 86 -14.39 15.25 2.23
CA TRP A 86 -14.50 16.44 3.06
C TRP A 86 -15.43 16.22 4.27
N LEU A 87 -16.59 15.58 4.10
CA LEU A 87 -17.48 15.23 5.22
C LEU A 87 -16.83 14.24 6.20
N ALA A 88 -15.90 13.39 5.75
CA ALA A 88 -15.20 12.44 6.60
C ALA A 88 -14.10 13.08 7.46
N LEU A 89 -13.49 14.20 7.01
CA LEU A 89 -12.31 14.79 7.66
C LEU A 89 -12.45 15.02 9.18
N PRO A 90 -13.57 15.58 9.71
CA PRO A 90 -13.76 15.74 11.16
C PRO A 90 -13.61 14.43 11.95
N GLY A 91 -14.11 13.31 11.42
CA GLY A 91 -13.96 11.99 12.02
C GLY A 91 -12.52 11.46 11.98
N LEU A 92 -11.77 11.80 10.94
CA LEU A 92 -10.38 11.38 10.74
C LEU A 92 -9.39 12.18 11.59
N TYR A 93 -9.62 13.50 11.76
CA TYR A 93 -8.71 14.39 12.49
C TYR A 93 -8.35 13.86 13.87
N ARG A 94 -9.32 13.34 14.64
CA ARG A 94 -9.05 12.79 15.97
C ARG A 94 -8.03 11.66 15.93
N ASN A 95 -8.12 10.77 14.95
CA ASN A 95 -7.20 9.64 14.80
C ASN A 95 -5.87 10.07 14.20
N LEU A 96 -5.87 10.99 13.23
CA LEU A 96 -4.66 11.61 12.70
C LEU A 96 -3.77 12.14 13.83
N HIS A 97 -4.33 12.96 14.72
CA HIS A 97 -3.59 13.55 15.83
C HIS A 97 -3.11 12.50 16.84
N ARG A 98 -3.91 11.45 17.10
CA ARG A 98 -3.52 10.34 17.99
C ARG A 98 -2.35 9.55 17.43
N ILE A 99 -2.37 9.25 16.13
CA ILE A 99 -1.33 8.50 15.43
C ILE A 99 -0.03 9.32 15.41
N LEU A 100 -0.09 10.60 15.02
CA LEU A 100 1.10 11.47 14.97
C LEU A 100 1.74 11.69 16.36
N ARG A 101 0.93 11.77 17.42
CA ARG A 101 1.46 11.84 18.79
C ARG A 101 2.12 10.53 19.22
N ARG A 102 1.58 9.38 18.79
CA ARG A 102 2.10 8.06 19.15
C ARG A 102 3.36 7.71 18.35
N TRP A 103 3.42 8.08 17.08
CA TRP A 103 4.52 7.72 16.17
C TRP A 103 5.10 8.95 15.48
N ARG A 104 6.18 9.48 16.08
CA ARG A 104 6.87 10.68 15.58
C ARG A 104 7.52 10.51 14.20
N ARG A 105 7.78 9.27 13.76
CA ARG A 105 8.38 8.96 12.46
C ARG A 105 7.39 9.01 11.29
N VAL A 106 6.09 9.02 11.58
CA VAL A 106 5.06 9.06 10.53
C VAL A 106 4.94 10.49 10.01
N GLY A 107 5.17 10.68 8.73
CA GLY A 107 4.96 11.95 8.05
C GLY A 107 3.48 12.35 8.06
N ARG A 108 3.19 13.59 8.42
CA ARG A 108 1.81 14.11 8.45
C ARG A 108 1.17 14.06 7.07
N THR A 109 1.87 14.54 6.04
CA THR A 109 1.36 14.56 4.66
C THR A 109 1.06 13.16 4.15
N ASP A 110 1.94 12.19 4.41
CA ASP A 110 1.71 10.81 3.98
C ASP A 110 0.53 10.16 4.68
N LEU A 111 0.36 10.44 5.98
CA LEU A 111 -0.77 9.94 6.75
C LEU A 111 -2.09 10.59 6.31
N GLU A 112 -2.09 11.89 5.97
CA GLU A 112 -3.26 12.56 5.39
C GLU A 112 -3.59 11.99 4.00
N SER A 113 -2.60 11.76 3.14
CA SER A 113 -2.77 11.11 1.83
C SER A 113 -3.34 9.70 1.96
N GLU A 114 -2.79 8.89 2.87
CA GLU A 114 -3.31 7.53 3.13
C GLU A 114 -4.74 7.59 3.67
N ALA A 115 -5.08 8.56 4.52
CA ALA A 115 -6.44 8.72 5.01
C ALA A 115 -7.44 9.02 3.89
N VAL A 116 -7.09 9.91 2.96
CA VAL A 116 -7.92 10.21 1.78
C VAL A 116 -8.07 8.97 0.89
N LEU A 117 -6.96 8.31 0.58
CA LEU A 117 -6.96 7.07 -0.21
C LEU A 117 -7.84 6.01 0.44
N ALA A 118 -7.79 5.88 1.77
CA ALA A 118 -8.56 4.92 2.50
C ALA A 118 -10.06 5.22 2.49
N VAL A 119 -10.46 6.51 2.57
CA VAL A 119 -11.87 6.90 2.40
C VAL A 119 -12.36 6.57 0.99
N LEU A 120 -11.59 6.93 -0.05
CA LEU A 120 -11.98 6.65 -1.44
C LEU A 120 -12.08 5.14 -1.71
N ALA A 121 -11.14 4.36 -1.22
CA ALA A 121 -11.18 2.90 -1.34
C ALA A 121 -12.37 2.28 -0.57
N ALA A 122 -12.71 2.83 0.60
CA ALA A 122 -13.88 2.39 1.35
C ALA A 122 -15.19 2.81 0.67
N LEU A 123 -15.21 3.96 0.00
CA LEU A 123 -16.34 4.43 -0.79
C LEU A 123 -16.62 3.53 -2.00
N ASP A 124 -15.58 3.09 -2.70
CA ASP A 124 -15.73 2.15 -3.83
C ASP A 124 -16.30 0.79 -3.40
N ALA A 125 -16.22 0.44 -2.11
CA ALA A 125 -16.74 -0.80 -1.53
C ALA A 125 -17.96 -0.59 -0.63
N ALA A 126 -18.49 0.64 -0.55
CA ALA A 126 -19.58 0.97 0.36
C ALA A 126 -20.92 0.42 -0.13
N ASP A 127 -21.75 0.02 0.83
CA ASP A 127 -23.17 -0.23 0.62
C ASP A 127 -23.95 1.02 1.09
N PRO A 128 -24.50 1.83 0.17
CA PRO A 128 -25.20 3.06 0.53
C PRO A 128 -26.49 2.81 1.32
N ASP A 129 -27.13 1.66 1.11
CA ASP A 129 -28.38 1.27 1.78
C ASP A 129 -28.13 0.52 3.10
N GLY A 130 -26.85 0.25 3.40
CA GLY A 130 -26.43 -0.38 4.63
C GLY A 130 -26.60 0.54 5.85
N PRO A 131 -26.63 -0.03 7.07
CA PRO A 131 -26.76 0.77 8.28
C PRO A 131 -25.46 1.56 8.54
N ASP A 132 -25.61 2.88 8.69
CA ASP A 132 -24.54 3.85 9.00
C ASP A 132 -23.36 3.84 7.99
N PRO A 133 -23.59 4.26 6.73
CA PRO A 133 -22.54 4.25 5.71
C PRO A 133 -21.38 5.18 6.09
N GLY A 134 -21.66 6.32 6.71
CA GLY A 134 -20.65 7.28 7.17
C GLY A 134 -19.73 6.74 8.25
N GLY A 135 -20.29 6.13 9.30
CA GLY A 135 -19.51 5.53 10.37
C GLY A 135 -18.61 4.39 9.88
N ARG A 136 -19.10 3.56 8.96
CA ARG A 136 -18.32 2.48 8.32
C ARG A 136 -17.16 3.04 7.50
N LEU A 137 -17.41 4.03 6.64
CA LEU A 137 -16.37 4.71 5.85
C LEU A 137 -15.25 5.26 6.73
N ILE A 138 -15.61 6.03 7.76
CA ILE A 138 -14.64 6.62 8.69
C ILE A 138 -13.88 5.53 9.44
N LYS A 139 -14.58 4.48 9.89
CA LYS A 139 -13.95 3.36 10.61
C LYS A 139 -12.91 2.65 9.74
N GLU A 140 -13.25 2.30 8.50
CA GLU A 140 -12.31 1.64 7.59
C GLU A 140 -11.11 2.53 7.25
N ALA A 141 -11.36 3.82 7.00
CA ALA A 141 -10.28 4.78 6.80
C ALA A 141 -9.34 4.86 8.01
N VAL A 142 -9.89 4.94 9.23
CA VAL A 142 -9.12 4.94 10.47
C VAL A 142 -8.32 3.65 10.65
N ASN A 143 -8.93 2.48 10.40
CA ASN A 143 -8.23 1.20 10.48
C ASN A 143 -7.00 1.17 9.58
N ARG A 144 -7.17 1.67 8.35
CA ARG A 144 -6.10 1.73 7.36
C ARG A 144 -5.00 2.72 7.74
N MET A 145 -5.35 3.89 8.27
CA MET A 145 -4.37 4.84 8.84
C MET A 145 -3.52 4.20 9.95
N TRP A 146 -4.16 3.46 10.87
CA TRP A 146 -3.45 2.74 11.93
C TRP A 146 -2.56 1.61 11.37
N ALA A 147 -3.00 0.91 10.34
CA ALA A 147 -2.21 -0.11 9.66
C ALA A 147 -0.97 0.48 8.98
N TYR A 148 -1.15 1.57 8.23
CA TYR A 148 -0.08 2.33 7.60
C TYR A 148 0.96 2.78 8.63
N ALA A 149 0.51 3.42 9.71
CA ALA A 149 1.42 3.93 10.73
C ALA A 149 2.18 2.81 11.46
N LYS A 150 1.55 1.66 11.71
CA LYS A 150 2.24 0.47 12.24
C LYS A 150 3.29 -0.08 11.27
N ARG A 151 3.01 -0.07 9.97
CA ARG A 151 3.95 -0.52 8.94
C ARG A 151 5.17 0.40 8.89
N VAL A 152 4.95 1.71 8.73
CA VAL A 152 6.04 2.71 8.68
C VAL A 152 6.83 2.77 9.97
N ALA A 153 6.20 2.62 11.14
CA ALA A 153 6.92 2.59 12.41
C ALA A 153 7.85 1.36 12.57
N ARG A 154 7.58 0.26 11.86
CA ARG A 154 8.43 -0.94 11.83
C ARG A 154 9.56 -0.83 10.82
N GLU A 155 9.47 0.07 9.85
CA GLU A 155 10.54 0.32 8.90
C GLU A 155 11.71 0.98 9.63
N ILE A 156 12.85 0.29 9.64
CA ILE A 156 14.11 0.81 10.17
C ILE A 156 14.81 1.47 8.99
N PRO A 157 14.97 2.81 8.96
CA PRO A 157 15.74 3.44 7.91
C PRO A 157 17.19 2.96 8.02
N VAL A 158 17.70 2.30 6.98
CA VAL A 158 19.13 2.01 6.86
C VAL A 158 19.77 3.31 6.41
N VAL A 159 20.25 4.09 7.38
CA VAL A 159 20.80 5.45 7.17
C VAL A 159 22.06 5.40 6.31
N ASP A 160 22.74 4.25 6.27
CA ASP A 160 23.92 4.06 5.44
C ASP A 160 23.90 2.66 4.83
N ILE A 161 23.43 2.59 3.59
CA ILE A 161 23.40 1.35 2.80
C ILE A 161 24.84 0.88 2.53
N GLY A 162 25.79 1.81 2.39
CA GLY A 162 27.21 1.53 2.23
C GLY A 162 27.78 0.88 3.49
N ALA A 163 27.67 1.52 4.64
CA ALA A 163 28.15 0.95 5.90
C ALA A 163 27.41 -0.33 6.30
N PHE A 164 26.12 -0.48 5.97
CA PHE A 164 25.42 -1.75 6.18
C PHE A 164 25.92 -2.86 5.25
N ALA A 165 26.18 -2.54 3.97
CA ALA A 165 26.79 -3.47 3.03
C ALA A 165 28.21 -3.83 3.49
N ASP A 166 29.01 -2.86 3.90
CA ASP A 166 30.36 -3.05 4.42
C ASP A 166 30.36 -3.87 5.70
N ALA A 167 29.47 -3.60 6.66
CA ALA A 167 29.33 -4.40 7.88
C ALA A 167 28.87 -5.84 7.60
N ARG A 168 27.99 -6.04 6.60
CA ARG A 168 27.59 -7.37 6.15
C ARG A 168 28.73 -8.11 5.46
N ASN A 169 29.55 -7.40 4.71
CA ASN A 169 30.70 -7.94 3.98
C ASN A 169 31.94 -8.08 4.88
N ALA A 170 31.98 -7.41 6.03
CA ALA A 170 33.03 -7.48 7.04
C ALA A 170 32.89 -8.70 7.97
N VAL A 171 31.93 -9.59 7.72
CA VAL A 171 31.93 -10.89 8.38
C VAL A 171 33.16 -11.65 7.89
N ASP A 172 34.13 -11.80 8.78
CA ASP A 172 35.34 -12.57 8.52
C ASP A 172 34.97 -13.95 7.97
N PRO A 173 35.54 -14.38 6.83
CA PRO A 173 35.33 -15.72 6.34
C PRO A 173 35.77 -16.69 7.45
N PRO A 174 34.97 -17.72 7.79
CA PRO A 174 35.41 -18.73 8.74
C PRO A 174 36.74 -19.26 8.24
N GLN A 175 37.77 -19.24 9.09
CA GLN A 175 39.12 -19.73 8.78
C GLN A 175 39.04 -21.14 8.20
N LYS A 176 38.92 -21.22 6.87
CA LYS A 176 38.93 -22.47 6.13
C LYS A 176 40.38 -22.82 5.93
N ARG A 177 40.83 -23.86 6.62
CA ARG A 177 42.06 -24.60 6.28
C ARG A 177 42.11 -24.78 4.76
N PRO A 178 43.27 -24.60 4.11
CA PRO A 178 43.38 -24.64 2.65
C PRO A 178 42.99 -26.03 2.15
N HIS A 179 41.77 -26.14 1.63
CA HIS A 179 41.43 -27.16 0.65
C HIS A 179 41.59 -26.49 -0.71
N PRO A 180 42.25 -27.14 -1.69
CA PRO A 180 42.35 -26.59 -3.03
C PRO A 180 40.94 -26.29 -3.54
N PRO A 181 40.68 -25.11 -4.12
CA PRO A 181 39.35 -24.75 -4.55
C PRO A 181 38.96 -25.68 -5.70
N GLU A 182 37.99 -26.57 -5.46
CA GLU A 182 37.17 -27.12 -6.53
C GLU A 182 36.43 -25.92 -7.15
N ARG A 183 37.05 -25.30 -8.17
CA ARG A 183 36.43 -24.23 -8.94
C ARG A 183 35.39 -24.90 -9.82
N TRP A 184 34.18 -24.34 -9.83
CA TRP A 184 33.09 -24.79 -10.69
C TRP A 184 32.75 -23.67 -11.67
N GLU A 185 32.50 -24.03 -12.91
CA GLU A 185 32.05 -23.13 -13.98
C GLU A 185 30.59 -23.43 -14.30
N LEU A 186 29.76 -22.38 -14.36
CA LEU A 186 28.36 -22.47 -14.78
C LEU A 186 28.25 -22.02 -16.23
N HIS A 187 27.85 -22.91 -17.12
CA HIS A 187 27.54 -22.56 -18.50
C HIS A 187 26.03 -22.39 -18.68
N ILE A 188 25.65 -21.26 -19.25
CA ILE A 188 24.26 -20.91 -19.56
C ILE A 188 24.14 -20.78 -21.08
N THR A 189 23.40 -21.69 -21.70
CA THR A 189 23.06 -21.57 -23.13
C THR A 189 21.71 -20.85 -23.25
N PRO A 190 21.68 -19.61 -23.78
CA PRO A 190 20.43 -18.87 -23.91
C PRO A 190 19.50 -19.50 -24.96
N PRO A 191 18.16 -19.31 -24.84
CA PRO A 191 17.22 -19.79 -25.84
C PRO A 191 17.50 -19.22 -27.24
N PRO A 192 17.21 -19.97 -28.31
CA PRO A 192 17.48 -19.55 -29.69
C PRO A 192 16.55 -18.43 -30.21
N ARG A 193 15.51 -18.03 -29.47
CA ARG A 193 14.56 -16.97 -29.88
C ARG A 193 14.61 -15.78 -28.93
N ARG A 194 14.65 -14.56 -29.47
CA ARG A 194 14.81 -13.28 -28.73
C ARG A 194 13.57 -12.84 -27.94
N GLU A 195 12.44 -13.53 -28.06
CA GLU A 195 11.14 -13.04 -27.56
C GLU A 195 10.67 -13.67 -26.22
N GLY A 196 11.50 -14.46 -25.53
CA GLY A 196 11.06 -15.23 -24.36
C GLY A 196 11.78 -14.92 -23.04
N LEU A 197 11.04 -14.27 -22.13
CA LEU A 197 11.13 -14.30 -20.65
C LEU A 197 12.54 -14.26 -19.98
N TYR A 198 12.84 -13.13 -19.34
CA TYR A 198 13.92 -13.01 -18.35
C TYR A 198 13.49 -13.66 -17.02
N ALA A 199 14.00 -14.85 -16.70
CA ALA A 199 13.85 -15.44 -15.38
C ALA A 199 15.03 -15.03 -14.48
N THR A 200 14.75 -14.45 -13.32
CA THR A 200 15.79 -14.21 -12.30
C THR A 200 16.25 -15.54 -11.71
N LEU A 201 17.50 -15.93 -11.98
CA LEU A 201 18.11 -17.10 -11.36
C LEU A 201 18.41 -16.79 -9.88
N ARG A 202 17.86 -17.58 -8.97
CA ARG A 202 18.14 -17.50 -7.54
C ARG A 202 18.99 -18.70 -7.13
N PHE A 203 20.21 -18.42 -6.68
CA PHE A 203 21.08 -19.42 -6.08
C PHE A 203 20.84 -19.43 -4.58
N ALA A 204 20.43 -20.57 -4.04
CA ALA A 204 20.35 -20.80 -2.61
C ALA A 204 21.52 -21.69 -2.22
N GLU A 205 22.46 -21.16 -1.43
CA GLU A 205 23.49 -21.98 -0.81
C GLU A 205 22.81 -22.87 0.25
N PRO A 206 22.93 -24.20 0.17
CA PRO A 206 22.38 -25.06 1.20
C PRO A 206 23.11 -24.78 2.51
N ARG A 207 22.36 -24.36 3.54
CA ARG A 207 22.91 -24.20 4.89
C ARG A 207 23.62 -25.49 5.29
N PRO A 208 24.87 -25.43 5.76
CA PRO A 208 25.55 -26.62 6.24
C PRO A 208 24.77 -27.16 7.44
N ARG A 209 24.11 -28.31 7.27
CA ARG A 209 23.67 -29.11 8.41
C ARG A 209 24.93 -29.60 9.09
N GLN A 210 25.15 -29.11 10.30
CA GLN A 210 26.19 -29.55 11.19
C GLN A 210 25.77 -30.94 11.72
N ASP A 211 26.01 -31.97 10.91
CA ASP A 211 25.97 -33.34 11.39
C ASP A 211 27.11 -34.14 10.75
N GLY A 212 27.94 -34.69 11.63
CA GLY A 212 29.19 -35.33 11.26
C GLY A 212 28.97 -36.61 10.46
N ARG A 213 29.30 -36.56 9.17
CA ARG A 213 30.00 -37.65 8.49
C ARG A 213 30.54 -37.15 7.16
N ARG A 214 31.87 -37.18 7.02
CA ARG A 214 32.54 -36.97 5.74
C ARG A 214 32.23 -38.18 4.83
N THR A 215 31.31 -38.01 3.90
CA THR A 215 31.29 -38.79 2.66
C THR A 215 31.70 -37.84 1.55
N GLY A 216 32.89 -38.04 1.01
CA GLY A 216 33.31 -37.42 -0.23
C GLY A 216 32.38 -37.90 -1.34
N THR A 217 31.53 -37.02 -1.83
CA THR A 217 30.73 -37.27 -3.02
C THR A 217 31.11 -36.24 -4.06
N ARG A 218 32.04 -36.66 -4.92
CA ARG A 218 32.18 -36.20 -6.30
C ARG A 218 30.76 -36.03 -6.85
N LEU A 219 30.34 -34.81 -7.18
CA LEU A 219 29.09 -34.59 -7.91
C LEU A 219 29.38 -35.05 -9.36
N PRO A 220 28.84 -36.18 -9.85
CA PRO A 220 28.82 -36.40 -11.29
C PRO A 220 27.95 -35.29 -11.91
N ASP A 221 28.20 -34.95 -13.17
CA ASP A 221 27.45 -33.93 -13.93
C ASP A 221 25.98 -33.86 -13.54
N LEU A 222 25.62 -32.84 -12.76
CA LEU A 222 24.27 -32.68 -12.23
C LEU A 222 23.50 -31.76 -13.17
N VAL A 223 22.87 -32.39 -14.17
CA VAL A 223 21.92 -31.70 -15.05
C VAL A 223 20.63 -31.48 -14.26
N PHE A 224 20.44 -30.28 -13.72
CA PHE A 224 19.15 -29.87 -13.17
C PHE A 224 18.17 -29.65 -14.32
N ARG A 225 17.37 -30.68 -14.64
CA ARG A 225 16.14 -30.50 -15.42
C ARG A 225 15.13 -29.78 -14.53
N ALA A 226 14.87 -28.50 -14.81
CA ALA A 226 13.70 -27.82 -14.27
C ALA A 226 12.45 -28.66 -14.60
N ARG A 227 11.54 -28.80 -13.63
CA ARG A 227 10.39 -29.73 -13.69
C ARG A 227 9.67 -29.65 -15.05
N ARG A 228 9.53 -30.80 -15.70
CA ARG A 228 8.70 -30.95 -16.91
C ARG A 228 7.23 -30.71 -16.55
N HIS A 229 6.61 -29.71 -17.18
CA HIS A 229 5.25 -29.88 -17.66
C HIS A 229 5.36 -30.52 -19.05
N GLU A 230 4.63 -31.60 -19.30
CA GLU A 230 4.83 -32.47 -20.48
C GLU A 230 4.56 -31.78 -21.84
N GLU A 231 4.04 -30.55 -21.82
CA GLU A 231 3.72 -29.75 -23.03
C GLU A 231 4.58 -28.47 -23.19
N ALA A 232 5.61 -28.25 -22.37
CA ALA A 232 6.39 -27.01 -22.44
C ALA A 232 7.66 -27.13 -23.30
N ASP A 233 7.82 -26.17 -24.23
CA ASP A 233 9.02 -26.02 -25.05
C ASP A 233 10.29 -25.80 -24.21
N LEU A 234 11.43 -26.33 -24.67
CA LEU A 234 12.73 -26.18 -24.01
C LEU A 234 13.23 -24.72 -24.10
N ILE A 235 13.25 -24.00 -22.98
CA ILE A 235 13.64 -22.58 -22.91
C ILE A 235 15.17 -22.38 -22.70
N GLY A 236 15.93 -23.42 -22.34
CA GLY A 236 17.39 -23.33 -22.19
C GLY A 236 18.00 -24.46 -21.37
N THR A 237 19.34 -24.53 -21.31
CA THR A 237 20.07 -25.53 -20.52
C THR A 237 21.08 -24.85 -19.58
N LEU A 238 21.13 -25.32 -18.33
CA LEU A 238 22.12 -24.94 -17.33
C LEU A 238 23.00 -26.16 -17.02
N VAL A 239 24.32 -26.01 -17.14
CA VAL A 239 25.28 -27.08 -16.82
C VAL A 239 26.33 -26.53 -15.85
N LEU A 240 26.52 -27.23 -14.73
CA LEU A 240 27.59 -26.95 -13.78
C LEU A 240 28.72 -27.96 -14.00
N ARG A 241 29.93 -27.49 -14.30
CA ARG A 241 31.10 -28.36 -14.56
C ARG A 241 32.28 -27.98 -13.67
N PRO A 242 33.19 -28.91 -13.36
CA PRO A 242 34.47 -28.56 -12.77
C PRO A 242 35.26 -27.65 -13.71
N ALA A 243 35.85 -26.58 -13.16
CA ALA A 243 36.62 -25.62 -13.94
C ALA A 243 37.82 -26.31 -14.62
N GLY A 244 37.97 -26.07 -15.94
CA GLY A 244 39.03 -26.68 -16.75
C GLY A 244 38.70 -28.03 -17.40
N ALA A 245 37.48 -28.54 -17.27
CA ALA A 245 37.04 -29.70 -18.06
C ALA A 245 36.93 -29.33 -19.56
N GLN A 246 37.47 -30.17 -20.46
CA GLN A 246 37.42 -29.94 -21.92
C GLN A 246 35.95 -29.82 -22.41
N ARG A 247 35.74 -28.94 -23.40
CA ARG A 247 34.42 -28.51 -23.89
C ARG A 247 33.60 -29.63 -24.49
#